data_AF-Q162Q8-F1
#
_entry.id   AF-Q162Q8-F1
#
_cell.length_a   1.000
_cell.length_b   1.000
_cell.length_c   1.000
_cell.angle_alpha   90.00
_cell.angle_beta   90.00
_cell.angle_gamma   90.00
#
_symmetry.space_group_name_H-M   'P 1'
#
loop_
_entity.id
_entity.type
_entity.pdbx_description
1 polymer ?
#
loop_
_entity_poly.entity_id
_entity_poly.type
_entity_poly.pdbx_seq_one_letter_code
_entity_poly.pdbx_strand_id
1 'polypeptide(L)'
;MKRFCCAFLLTISCAAGAMSQTRVYEGTEAGALRCANMMALTAIVLSDTDRMGEQEKDVMIGISFLILQGHVSGTWAEKKAALEVVRDRRGVQETLDDFERLAEQCLRDFPIN
;
A
#
# COMPACT_ATOMS: atom_id res chain seq x y z
N MET A 1 64.74 19.41 17.77
CA MET A 1 63.50 20.15 17.48
C MET A 1 63.00 19.78 16.09
N LYS A 2 62.01 18.88 15.97
CA LYS A 2 61.30 18.59 14.71
C LYS A 2 59.81 18.58 15.03
N ARG A 3 59.11 19.64 14.62
CA ARG A 3 57.67 19.81 14.80
C ARG A 3 56.97 18.94 13.75
N PHE A 4 56.36 17.84 14.19
CA PHE A 4 55.41 17.07 13.36
C PHE A 4 54.08 17.83 13.36
N CYS A 5 53.78 18.49 12.24
CA CYS A 5 52.46 19.05 11.96
C CYS A 5 51.57 17.89 11.48
N CYS A 6 50.81 17.29 12.40
CA CYS A 6 49.71 16.39 12.05
C CYS A 6 48.56 17.23 11.49
N ALA A 7 48.48 17.33 10.15
CA ALA A 7 47.30 17.82 9.46
C ALA A 7 46.23 16.72 9.49
N PHE A 8 45.34 16.78 10.47
CA PHE A 8 44.15 15.92 10.55
C PHE A 8 43.11 16.45 9.56
N LEU A 9 43.08 15.89 8.36
CA LEU A 9 42.08 16.16 7.33
C LEU A 9 40.74 15.60 7.78
N LEU A 10 39.87 16.50 8.27
CA LEU A 10 38.48 16.20 8.62
C LEU A 10 37.69 16.00 7.32
N THR A 11 37.58 14.77 6.85
CA THR A 11 36.67 14.39 5.75
C THR A 11 35.23 14.45 6.27
N ILE A 12 34.55 15.56 6.02
CA ILE A 12 33.10 15.67 6.18
C ILE A 12 32.46 14.88 5.04
N SER A 13 32.19 13.59 5.30
CA SER A 13 31.30 12.80 4.46
C SER A 13 29.89 13.34 4.63
N CYS A 14 29.44 14.17 3.69
CA CYS A 14 28.03 14.44 3.49
C CYS A 14 27.38 13.10 3.08
N ALA A 15 26.89 12.35 4.08
CA ALA A 15 25.90 11.33 3.85
C ALA A 15 24.68 12.06 3.28
N ALA A 16 24.56 12.07 1.95
CA ALA A 16 23.30 12.37 1.29
C ALA A 16 22.33 11.29 1.76
N GLY A 17 21.64 11.57 2.86
CA GLY A 17 20.48 10.78 3.26
C GLY A 17 19.58 10.76 2.03
N ALA A 18 19.39 9.57 1.45
CA ALA A 18 18.41 9.37 0.42
C ALA A 18 17.08 9.84 1.02
N MET A 19 16.66 11.07 0.69
CA MET A 19 15.32 11.53 0.99
C MET A 19 14.43 10.60 0.20
N SER A 20 13.88 9.60 0.89
CA SER A 20 12.78 8.80 0.37
C SER A 20 11.66 9.80 0.11
N GLN A 21 11.55 10.26 -1.15
CA GLN A 21 10.44 11.09 -1.57
C GLN A 21 9.18 10.29 -1.28
N THR A 22 8.41 10.74 -0.30
CA THR A 22 7.16 10.09 0.05
C THR A 22 6.24 10.22 -1.15
N ARG A 23 6.04 9.11 -1.88
CA ARG A 23 5.13 9.09 -3.03
C ARG A 23 3.74 9.46 -2.54
N VAL A 24 3.14 10.45 -3.18
CA VAL A 24 1.74 10.81 -2.98
C VAL A 24 0.94 10.15 -4.09
N TYR A 25 -0.01 9.30 -3.71
CA TYR A 25 -0.92 8.65 -4.65
C TYR A 25 -2.19 9.50 -4.74
N GLU A 26 -2.54 9.92 -5.95
CA GLU A 26 -3.68 10.80 -6.23
C GLU A 26 -4.53 10.23 -7.37
N GLY A 27 -5.72 10.81 -7.57
CA GLY A 27 -6.61 10.45 -8.68
C GLY A 27 -6.88 8.94 -8.77
N THR A 28 -6.59 8.36 -9.93
CA THR A 28 -6.84 6.95 -10.25
C THR A 28 -6.08 5.99 -9.34
N GLU A 29 -4.82 6.28 -8.98
CA GLU A 29 -4.04 5.40 -8.10
C GLU A 29 -4.61 5.39 -6.67
N ALA A 30 -5.07 6.55 -6.17
CA ALA A 30 -5.77 6.62 -4.89
C ALA A 30 -7.11 5.87 -4.93
N GLY A 31 -7.79 5.88 -6.08
CA GLY A 31 -8.97 5.04 -6.34
C GLY A 31 -8.65 3.55 -6.27
N ALA A 32 -7.59 3.12 -6.95
CA ALA A 32 -7.14 1.73 -6.97
C ALA A 32 -6.76 1.24 -5.57
N LEU A 33 -6.04 2.07 -4.79
CA LEU A 33 -5.71 1.76 -3.39
C LEU A 33 -6.95 1.57 -2.51
N ARG A 34 -7.99 2.38 -2.71
CA ARG A 34 -9.28 2.22 -1.99
C ARG A 34 -9.99 0.94 -2.38
N CYS A 35 -10.04 0.64 -3.68
CA CYS A 35 -10.63 -0.58 -4.23
C CYS A 35 -9.89 -1.83 -3.70
N ALA A 36 -8.56 -1.85 -3.76
CA ALA A 36 -7.74 -2.92 -3.22
C ALA A 36 -7.94 -3.12 -1.71
N ASN A 37 -7.99 -2.03 -0.93
CA ASN A 37 -8.24 -2.09 0.51
C ASN A 37 -9.63 -2.67 0.81
N MET A 38 -10.64 -2.24 0.07
CA MET A 38 -12.02 -2.72 0.25
C MET A 38 -12.12 -4.24 0.03
N MET A 39 -11.50 -4.75 -1.03
CA MET A 39 -11.46 -6.19 -1.29
C MET A 39 -10.71 -6.95 -0.19
N ALA A 40 -9.52 -6.48 0.19
CA ALA A 40 -8.68 -7.19 1.16
C ALA A 40 -9.29 -7.18 2.57
N LEU A 41 -9.73 -6.02 3.06
CA LEU A 41 -10.29 -5.91 4.41
C LEU A 41 -11.61 -6.66 4.53
N THR A 42 -12.47 -6.60 3.52
CA THR A 42 -13.73 -7.37 3.50
C THR A 42 -13.46 -8.86 3.57
N ALA A 43 -12.48 -9.35 2.80
CA ALA A 43 -12.10 -10.77 2.82
C ALA A 43 -11.65 -11.23 4.20
N ILE A 44 -10.81 -10.43 4.87
CA ILE A 44 -10.33 -10.71 6.22
C ILE A 44 -11.50 -10.71 7.21
N VAL A 45 -12.32 -9.65 7.22
CA VAL A 45 -13.40 -9.49 8.20
C VAL A 45 -14.48 -10.57 8.05
N LEU A 46 -14.85 -10.92 6.82
CA LEU A 46 -15.83 -11.98 6.59
C LEU A 46 -15.26 -13.36 6.92
N SER A 47 -13.96 -13.60 6.69
CA SER A 47 -13.32 -14.84 7.08
C SER A 47 -13.19 -14.98 8.61
N ASP A 48 -12.81 -13.91 9.30
CA ASP A 48 -12.68 -13.89 10.77
C ASP A 48 -14.02 -14.07 11.49
N THR A 49 -15.14 -13.91 10.77
CA THR A 49 -16.50 -14.10 11.26
C THR A 49 -17.17 -15.37 10.73
N ASP A 50 -16.41 -16.27 10.11
CA ASP A 50 -16.89 -17.53 9.49
C ASP A 50 -17.97 -17.30 8.41
N ARG A 51 -18.03 -16.10 7.83
CA ARG A 51 -18.93 -15.71 6.74
C ARG A 51 -18.30 -15.88 5.36
N MET A 52 -17.02 -16.27 5.30
CA MET A 52 -16.25 -16.52 4.08
C MET A 52 -15.25 -17.65 4.34
N GLY A 53 -15.19 -18.61 3.43
CA GLY A 53 -14.20 -19.68 3.47
C GLY A 53 -12.79 -19.19 3.14
N GLU A 54 -11.79 -20.00 3.48
CA GLU A 54 -10.37 -19.68 3.24
C GLU A 54 -10.07 -19.52 1.74
N GLN A 55 -10.68 -20.35 0.90
CA GLN A 55 -10.48 -20.29 -0.54
C GLN A 55 -11.04 -18.99 -1.14
N GLU A 56 -12.24 -18.57 -0.74
CA GLU A 56 -12.83 -17.32 -1.20
C GLU A 56 -12.03 -16.09 -0.71
N LYS A 57 -11.54 -16.16 0.54
CA LYS A 57 -10.64 -15.14 1.08
C LYS A 57 -9.37 -15.00 0.24
N ASP A 58 -8.71 -16.11 -0.08
CA ASP A 58 -7.49 -16.11 -0.89
C ASP A 58 -7.72 -15.51 -2.27
N VAL A 59 -8.86 -15.82 -2.89
CA VAL A 59 -9.25 -15.19 -4.17
C VAL A 59 -9.38 -13.69 -4.02
N MET A 60 -10.10 -13.20 -3.00
CA MET A 60 -10.29 -11.75 -2.80
C MET A 60 -9.00 -11.01 -2.44
N ILE A 61 -8.11 -11.64 -1.67
CA ILE A 61 -6.77 -11.11 -1.40
C ILE A 61 -5.93 -11.09 -2.67
N GLY A 62 -6.04 -12.12 -3.52
CA GLY A 62 -5.42 -12.16 -4.84
C GLY A 62 -5.91 -11.02 -5.75
N ILE A 63 -7.21 -10.73 -5.76
CA ILE A 63 -7.78 -9.60 -6.49
C ILE A 63 -7.17 -8.27 -6.01
N SER A 64 -7.09 -8.06 -4.69
CA SER A 64 -6.44 -6.88 -4.12
C SER A 64 -4.99 -6.74 -4.59
N PHE A 65 -4.22 -7.83 -4.56
CA PHE A 65 -2.85 -7.85 -5.06
C PHE A 65 -2.76 -7.48 -6.55
N LEU A 66 -3.64 -8.02 -7.39
CA LEU A 66 -3.68 -7.73 -8.82
C LEU A 66 -4.04 -6.27 -9.11
N ILE A 67 -4.98 -5.70 -8.36
CA ILE A 67 -5.32 -4.26 -8.47
C ILE A 67 -4.08 -3.41 -8.17
N LEU A 68 -3.35 -3.71 -7.10
CA LEU A 68 -2.12 -2.98 -6.76
C LEU A 68 -1.02 -3.15 -7.82
N GLN A 69 -0.87 -4.34 -8.38
CA GLN A 69 0.09 -4.60 -9.45
C GLN A 69 -0.21 -3.78 -10.70
N GLY A 70 -1.46 -3.78 -11.17
CA GLY A 70 -1.86 -3.16 -12.43
C GLY A 70 -2.07 -1.65 -12.37
N HIS A 71 -2.55 -1.13 -11.23
CA HIS A 71 -3.12 0.23 -11.16
C HIS A 71 -2.45 1.16 -10.15
N VAL A 72 -1.43 0.68 -9.43
CA VAL A 72 -0.65 1.49 -8.49
C VAL A 72 0.81 1.40 -8.88
N SER A 73 1.47 2.54 -9.06
CA SER A 73 2.88 2.63 -9.40
C SER A 73 3.78 2.41 -8.18
N GLY A 74 5.09 2.30 -8.42
CA GLY A 74 6.09 2.12 -7.36
C GLY A 74 6.42 0.65 -7.05
N THR A 75 7.29 0.48 -6.07
CA THR A 75 7.74 -0.81 -5.57
C THR A 75 6.66 -1.48 -4.73
N TRP A 76 6.74 -2.80 -4.59
CA TRP A 76 5.80 -3.54 -3.73
C TRP A 76 5.76 -3.01 -2.28
N ALA A 77 6.92 -2.63 -1.73
CA ALA A 77 7.00 -2.04 -0.39
C ALA A 77 6.22 -0.72 -0.29
N GLU A 78 6.33 0.15 -1.30
CA GLU A 78 5.60 1.42 -1.33
C GLU A 78 4.09 1.21 -1.51
N LYS A 79 3.66 0.26 -2.35
CA LYS A 79 2.25 -0.09 -2.54
C LYS A 79 1.63 -0.63 -1.26
N LYS A 80 2.33 -1.55 -0.58
CA LYS A 80 1.90 -2.13 0.69
C LYS A 80 1.77 -1.06 1.78
N ALA A 81 2.78 -0.19 1.91
CA ALA A 81 2.73 0.92 2.87
C ALA A 81 1.56 1.88 2.58
N ALA A 82 1.28 2.17 1.31
CA ALA A 82 0.12 2.99 0.93
C ALA A 82 -1.22 2.31 1.27
N LEU A 83 -1.32 1.00 1.05
CA LEU A 83 -2.50 0.22 1.42
C LEU A 83 -2.73 0.22 2.93
N GLU A 84 -1.68 0.05 3.74
CA GLU A 84 -1.75 0.14 5.20
C GLU A 84 -2.27 1.51 5.65
N VAL A 85 -1.79 2.60 5.04
CA VAL A 85 -2.30 3.95 5.32
C VAL A 85 -3.80 4.09 4.98
N VAL A 86 -4.27 3.49 3.88
CA VAL A 86 -5.70 3.52 3.53
C VAL A 86 -6.51 2.73 4.55
N ARG A 87 -6.04 1.52 4.93
CA ARG A 87 -6.65 0.69 5.97
C ARG A 87 -6.78 1.44 7.28
N ASP A 88 -5.72 2.08 7.74
CA ASP A 88 -5.68 2.75 9.04
C ASP A 88 -6.57 4.01 9.09
N ARG A 89 -6.87 4.59 7.93
CA ARG A 89 -7.76 5.76 7.80
C ARG A 89 -9.24 5.40 7.67
N ARG A 90 -9.57 4.18 7.26
CA ARG A 90 -10.96 3.77 6.98
C ARG A 90 -11.44 2.76 8.00
N GLY A 91 -12.63 2.99 8.54
CA GLY A 91 -13.24 2.06 9.49
C GLY A 91 -13.59 0.73 8.83
N VAL A 92 -13.63 -0.35 9.62
CA VAL A 92 -14.11 -1.66 9.16
C VAL A 92 -15.54 -1.56 8.63
N GLN A 93 -16.46 -0.96 9.39
CA GLN A 93 -17.86 -0.84 8.98
C GLN A 93 -18.02 -0.03 7.69
N GLU A 94 -17.36 1.12 7.60
CA GLU A 94 -17.36 1.95 6.39
C GLU A 94 -16.85 1.18 5.17
N THR A 95 -15.86 0.30 5.35
CA THR A 95 -15.32 -0.53 4.28
C THR A 95 -16.30 -1.61 3.84
N LEU A 96 -17.04 -2.22 4.77
CA LEU A 96 -18.10 -3.19 4.44
C LEU A 96 -19.28 -2.52 3.71
N ASP A 97 -19.70 -1.34 4.17
CA ASP A 97 -20.77 -0.56 3.51
C ASP A 97 -20.36 -0.17 2.09
N ASP A 98 -19.09 0.21 1.89
CA ASP A 98 -18.53 0.45 0.57
C ASP A 98 -18.48 -0.81 -0.28
N PHE A 99 -18.12 -1.96 0.29
CA PHE A 99 -18.12 -3.21 -0.45
C PHE A 99 -19.51 -3.54 -1.01
N GLU A 100 -20.54 -3.45 -0.17
CA GLU A 100 -21.93 -3.69 -0.58
C GLU A 100 -22.38 -2.76 -1.71
N ARG A 101 -21.91 -1.51 -1.70
CA ARG A 101 -22.35 -0.46 -2.64
C ARG A 101 -21.48 -0.36 -3.90
N LEU A 102 -20.19 -0.64 -3.80
CA LEU A 102 -19.17 -0.22 -4.77
C LEU A 102 -18.30 -1.36 -5.30
N ALA A 103 -18.38 -2.59 -4.75
CA ALA A 103 -17.49 -3.68 -5.17
C ALA A 103 -17.45 -3.89 -6.69
N GLU A 104 -18.62 -3.99 -7.33
CA GLU A 104 -18.68 -4.16 -8.78
C GLU A 104 -18.11 -2.96 -9.56
N GLN A 105 -18.39 -1.74 -9.09
CA GLN A 105 -17.87 -0.53 -9.73
C GLN A 105 -16.36 -0.46 -9.62
N CYS A 106 -15.82 -0.79 -8.44
CA CYS A 106 -14.38 -0.88 -8.19
C CYS A 106 -13.72 -1.87 -9.15
N LEU A 107 -14.29 -3.06 -9.36
CA LEU A 107 -13.73 -4.04 -10.31
C LEU A 107 -13.90 -3.64 -11.78
N ARG A 108 -14.90 -2.84 -12.13
CA ARG A 108 -15.03 -2.24 -13.47
C ARG A 108 -13.98 -1.16 -13.72
N ASP A 109 -13.73 -0.31 -12.74
CA ASP A 109 -12.77 0.80 -12.85
C ASP A 109 -11.31 0.30 -12.78
N PHE A 110 -11.07 -0.82 -12.09
CA PHE A 110 -9.75 -1.42 -11.89
C PHE A 110 -9.73 -2.90 -12.28
N PRO A 111 -9.82 -3.22 -13.59
CA PRO A 111 -9.84 -4.60 -14.08
C PRO A 111 -8.52 -5.34 -13.77
N ILE A 112 -8.62 -6.65 -13.58
CA ILE A 112 -7.50 -7.51 -13.15
C ILE A 112 -7.03 -8.48 -14.25
N ASN A 113 -7.56 -8.36 -15.47
CA ASN A 113 -7.33 -9.21 -16.63
C ASN A 113 -7.26 -8.42 -17.94
#